data_AF-A0A4V3ERL2-F1
#
_entry.id   AF-A0A4V3ERL2-F1
#
_cell.length_a   1.000
_cell.length_b   1.000
_cell.length_c   1.000
_cell.angle_alpha   90.00
_cell.angle_beta   90.00
_cell.angle_gamma   90.00
#
_symmetry.space_group_name_H-M   'P 1'
#
loop_
_entity.id
_entity.type
_entity.pdbx_description
1 polymer ?
#
loop_
_entity_poly.entity_id
_entity_poly.type
_entity_poly.pdbx_seq_one_letter_code
_entity_poly.pdbx_strand_id
1 'polypeptide(L)'
;MNKKIIKLASLILLISMLITGCSNSLKSENLELKNEIEEVKEKNAILETTINNLKNQLKEQEAKMASEKERKFESENIYTIYTADINTYEKKAGEYIYISNETPLKQKLDILVNALSEIYFKNLPIEVVKIEELDKKKIAVINLKESKENKGVTDVSKMKGDTWATGFFQGSAGGAITSTQLIETILQREYRGQWIDGVRFLYNNGNCDFEHAPNLAKVNYRK
;
A
#
# COMPACT_ATOMS: atom_id res chain seq x y z
N MET A 1 -70.39 61.74 -37.37
CA MET A 1 -69.49 60.58 -37.54
C MET A 1 -70.07 59.38 -36.77
N ASN A 2 -70.32 58.26 -37.43
CA ASN A 2 -71.17 57.20 -36.89
C ASN A 2 -70.43 56.44 -35.77
N LYS A 3 -70.95 56.45 -34.53
CA LYS A 3 -70.28 55.90 -33.33
C LYS A 3 -69.87 54.43 -33.48
N LYS A 4 -70.54 53.67 -34.36
CA LYS A 4 -70.19 52.28 -34.70
C LYS A 4 -68.88 52.17 -35.50
N ILE A 5 -68.60 53.12 -36.39
CA ILE A 5 -67.39 53.13 -37.24
C ILE A 5 -66.15 53.48 -36.40
N ILE A 6 -66.29 54.41 -35.45
CA ILE A 6 -65.19 54.79 -34.54
C ILE A 6 -64.81 53.62 -33.62
N LYS A 7 -65.78 52.89 -33.08
CA LYS A 7 -65.53 51.70 -32.25
C LYS A 7 -64.86 50.56 -33.02
N LEU A 8 -65.23 50.38 -34.29
CA LEU A 8 -64.63 49.36 -35.16
C LEU A 8 -63.18 49.74 -35.53
N ALA A 9 -62.93 51.01 -35.84
CA ALA A 9 -61.58 51.51 -36.14
C ALA A 9 -60.63 51.41 -34.92
N SER A 10 -61.12 51.73 -33.71
CA SER A 10 -60.32 51.59 -32.48
C SER A 10 -59.98 50.14 -32.15
N LEU A 11 -60.90 49.20 -32.43
CA LEU A 11 -60.68 47.77 -32.17
C LEU A 11 -59.64 47.18 -33.13
N ILE A 12 -59.67 47.57 -34.42
CA ILE A 12 -58.70 47.14 -35.43
C ILE A 12 -57.29 47.68 -35.13
N LEU A 13 -57.19 48.93 -34.66
CA LEU A 13 -55.90 49.53 -34.29
C LEU A 13 -55.25 48.81 -33.09
N LEU A 14 -56.04 48.44 -32.08
CA LEU A 14 -55.58 47.68 -30.90
C LEU A 14 -55.10 46.27 -31.26
N ILE A 15 -55.78 45.57 -32.18
CA ILE A 15 -55.36 44.25 -32.65
C ILE A 15 -54.05 44.34 -33.45
N SER A 16 -53.85 45.41 -34.23
CA SER A 16 -52.60 45.61 -35.00
C SER A 16 -51.36 45.86 -34.13
N MET A 17 -51.52 46.45 -32.94
CA MET A 17 -50.41 46.65 -31.98
C MET A 17 -50.07 45.38 -31.18
N LEU A 18 -51.01 44.44 -31.00
CA LEU A 18 -50.76 43.17 -30.31
C LEU A 18 -50.03 42.15 -31.20
N ILE A 19 -50.26 42.17 -32.51
CA ILE A 19 -49.63 41.26 -33.48
C ILE A 19 -48.14 41.60 -33.69
N THR A 20 -47.78 42.89 -33.70
CA THR A 20 -46.39 43.33 -33.89
C THR A 20 -45.51 43.12 -32.65
N GLY A 21 -46.11 43.15 -31.44
CA GLY A 21 -45.40 42.86 -30.19
C GLY A 21 -44.99 41.38 -30.02
N CYS A 22 -45.89 40.44 -30.32
CA CYS A 22 -45.61 39.00 -30.21
C CYS A 22 -44.64 38.51 -31.31
N SER A 23 -44.69 39.10 -32.50
CA SER A 23 -43.78 38.75 -33.60
C SER A 23 -42.32 39.05 -33.28
N ASN A 24 -42.04 40.10 -32.50
CA ASN A 24 -40.67 40.46 -32.14
C ASN A 24 -40.11 39.60 -31.00
N SER A 25 -40.92 39.22 -30.00
CA SER A 25 -40.45 38.33 -28.92
C SER A 25 -40.19 36.90 -29.41
N LEU A 26 -41.04 36.38 -30.30
CA LEU A 26 -40.80 35.08 -30.94
C LEU A 26 -39.54 35.09 -31.80
N LYS A 27 -39.22 36.21 -32.45
CA LYS A 27 -38.00 36.34 -33.27
C LYS A 27 -36.73 36.41 -32.41
N SER A 28 -36.78 37.04 -31.24
CA SER A 28 -35.65 37.07 -30.31
C SER A 28 -35.41 35.71 -29.65
N GLU A 29 -36.47 35.03 -29.20
CA GLU A 29 -36.38 33.70 -28.57
C GLU A 29 -35.83 32.65 -29.55
N ASN A 30 -36.28 32.67 -30.81
CA ASN A 30 -35.73 31.79 -31.85
C ASN A 30 -34.25 32.07 -32.17
N LEU A 31 -33.78 33.31 -32.02
CA LEU A 31 -32.38 33.66 -32.23
C LEU A 31 -31.51 33.18 -31.06
N GLU A 32 -32.01 33.30 -29.83
CA GLU A 32 -31.36 32.84 -28.61
C GLU A 32 -31.23 31.30 -28.59
N LEU A 33 -32.32 30.59 -28.91
CA LEU A 33 -32.31 29.12 -29.06
C LEU A 33 -31.36 28.65 -30.16
N LYS A 34 -31.25 29.40 -31.27
CA LYS A 34 -30.30 29.07 -32.33
C LYS A 34 -28.85 29.19 -31.86
N ASN A 35 -28.54 30.22 -31.09
CA ASN A 35 -27.20 30.42 -30.52
C ASN A 35 -26.86 29.33 -29.51
N GLU A 36 -27.80 28.94 -28.64
CA GLU A 36 -27.61 27.82 -27.71
C GLU A 36 -27.36 26.49 -28.45
N ILE A 37 -28.09 26.23 -29.54
CA ILE A 37 -27.89 25.04 -30.38
C ILE A 37 -26.49 25.04 -31.02
N GLU A 38 -26.01 26.19 -31.49
CA GLU A 38 -24.66 26.32 -32.04
C GLU A 38 -23.59 26.10 -30.98
N GLU A 39 -23.75 26.67 -29.78
CA GLU A 39 -22.83 26.49 -28.66
C GLU A 39 -22.79 25.02 -28.18
N VAL A 40 -23.94 24.35 -28.10
CA VAL A 40 -24.01 22.93 -27.73
C VAL A 40 -23.35 22.05 -28.79
N LYS A 41 -23.50 22.38 -30.08
CA LYS A 41 -22.82 21.65 -31.17
C LYS A 41 -21.31 21.79 -31.09
N GLU A 42 -20.81 23.00 -30.80
CA GLU A 42 -19.39 23.25 -30.64
C GLU A 42 -18.83 22.47 -29.44
N LYS A 43 -19.50 22.52 -28.29
CA LYS A 43 -19.14 21.73 -27.11
C LYS A 43 -19.12 20.23 -27.39
N ASN A 44 -20.09 19.71 -28.13
CA ASN A 44 -20.13 18.30 -28.51
C ASN A 44 -18.96 17.92 -29.42
N ALA A 45 -18.59 18.75 -30.38
CA ALA A 45 -17.42 18.50 -31.25
C ALA A 45 -16.11 18.48 -30.45
N ILE A 46 -15.96 19.38 -29.47
CA ILE A 46 -14.80 19.42 -28.56
C ILE A 46 -14.77 18.17 -27.67
N LEU A 47 -15.93 17.75 -27.15
CA LEU A 47 -16.06 16.54 -26.32
C LEU A 47 -15.70 15.28 -27.12
N GLU A 48 -16.20 15.13 -28.35
CA GLU A 48 -15.86 14.00 -29.23
C GLU A 48 -14.35 13.94 -29.50
N THR A 49 -13.73 15.09 -29.77
CA THR A 49 -12.28 15.20 -29.98
C THR A 49 -11.52 14.81 -28.72
N THR A 50 -11.97 15.28 -27.55
CA THR A 50 -11.35 14.97 -26.26
C THR A 50 -11.46 13.48 -25.92
N ILE A 51 -12.63 12.88 -26.14
CA ILE A 51 -12.85 11.44 -25.93
C ILE A 51 -11.92 10.61 -26.82
N ASN A 52 -11.78 10.99 -28.10
CA ASN A 52 -10.89 10.29 -29.01
C ASN A 52 -9.42 10.43 -28.60
N ASN A 53 -9.00 11.61 -28.16
CA ASN A 53 -7.64 11.82 -27.66
C ASN A 53 -7.37 11.00 -26.39
N LEU A 54 -8.28 11.04 -25.41
CA LEU A 54 -8.16 10.26 -24.16
C LEU A 54 -8.14 8.76 -24.44
N LYS A 55 -8.94 8.27 -25.39
CA LYS A 55 -8.95 6.86 -25.79
C LYS A 55 -7.62 6.42 -26.40
N ASN A 56 -6.98 7.30 -27.18
CA ASN A 56 -5.65 7.03 -27.73
C ASN A 56 -4.57 7.06 -26.65
N GLN A 57 -4.63 8.03 -25.73
CA GLN A 57 -3.71 8.08 -24.59
C GLN A 57 -3.86 6.86 -23.67
N LEU A 58 -5.09 6.39 -23.44
CA LEU A 58 -5.36 5.19 -22.66
C LEU A 58 -4.74 3.95 -23.34
N LYS A 59 -4.94 3.78 -24.64
CA LYS A 59 -4.30 2.68 -25.40
C LYS A 59 -2.78 2.73 -25.33
N GLU A 60 -2.20 3.92 -25.42
CA GLU A 60 -0.75 4.09 -25.32
C GLU A 60 -0.25 3.78 -23.90
N GLN A 61 -0.98 4.17 -22.86
CA GLN A 61 -0.70 3.81 -21.47
C GLN A 61 -0.84 2.31 -21.23
N GLU A 62 -1.90 1.67 -21.74
CA GLU A 62 -2.10 0.23 -21.65
C GLU A 62 -0.95 -0.55 -22.33
N ALA A 63 -0.47 -0.08 -23.48
CA ALA A 63 0.70 -0.67 -24.16
C ALA A 63 2.01 -0.46 -23.38
N LYS A 64 2.20 0.71 -22.75
CA LYS A 64 3.33 0.98 -21.85
C LYS A 64 3.27 0.07 -20.61
N MET A 65 2.10 -0.10 -20.01
CA MET A 65 1.89 -1.01 -18.88
C MET A 65 2.07 -2.48 -19.27
N ALA A 66 1.66 -2.89 -20.48
CA ALA A 66 1.87 -4.24 -20.98
C ALA A 66 3.37 -4.53 -21.22
N SER A 67 4.10 -3.59 -21.80
CA SER A 67 5.56 -3.70 -22.00
C SER A 67 6.37 -3.58 -20.68
N GLU A 68 5.85 -2.89 -19.67
CA GLU A 68 6.39 -2.91 -18.30
C GLU A 68 6.11 -4.22 -17.57
N LYS A 69 5.01 -4.92 -17.89
CA LYS A 69 4.73 -6.27 -17.38
C LYS A 69 5.69 -7.33 -17.93
N GLU A 70 6.25 -7.09 -19.13
CA GLU A 70 7.26 -7.94 -19.77
C GLU A 70 8.70 -7.62 -19.31
N ARG A 71 8.95 -6.42 -18.81
CA ARG A 71 10.07 -6.22 -17.88
C ARG A 71 9.72 -7.02 -16.62
N LYS A 72 10.29 -8.22 -16.48
CA LYS A 72 10.43 -8.88 -15.17
C LYS A 72 11.08 -7.86 -14.22
N PHE A 73 10.27 -7.05 -13.54
CA PHE A 73 10.66 -6.56 -12.24
C PHE A 73 10.98 -7.83 -11.46
N GLU A 74 12.23 -7.97 -11.02
CA GLU A 74 12.66 -9.12 -10.22
C GLU A 74 11.93 -9.09 -8.88
N SER A 75 10.64 -9.43 -8.86
CA SER A 75 9.85 -9.62 -7.64
C SER A 75 10.45 -10.74 -6.77
N GLU A 76 11.34 -11.56 -7.33
CA GLU A 76 12.15 -12.56 -6.64
C GLU A 76 13.31 -11.98 -5.81
N ASN A 77 13.62 -10.68 -5.94
CA ASN A 77 14.68 -10.00 -5.18
C ASN A 77 14.15 -9.00 -4.16
N ILE A 78 12.83 -8.85 -4.05
CA ILE A 78 12.19 -7.99 -3.06
C ILE A 78 11.73 -8.85 -1.90
N TYR A 79 12.23 -8.53 -0.71
CA TYR A 79 11.90 -9.20 0.54
C TYR A 79 11.15 -8.24 1.45
N THR A 80 10.18 -8.75 2.20
CA THR A 80 9.33 -7.93 3.07
C THR A 80 9.84 -7.98 4.51
N ILE A 81 10.06 -6.83 5.12
CA ILE A 81 10.19 -6.72 6.57
C ILE A 81 8.78 -6.61 7.14
N TYR A 82 8.31 -7.66 7.80
CA TYR A 82 6.95 -7.73 8.32
C TYR A 82 6.83 -7.03 9.66
N THR A 83 5.66 -6.44 9.89
CA THR A 83 5.17 -5.99 11.19
C THR A 83 3.91 -6.78 11.56
N ALA A 84 3.25 -6.39 12.65
CA ALA A 84 1.96 -6.93 13.05
C ALA A 84 0.93 -5.81 13.25
N ASP A 85 -0.34 -6.12 12.99
CA ASP A 85 -1.44 -5.24 13.38
C ASP A 85 -1.51 -5.15 14.91
N ILE A 86 -1.68 -3.93 15.43
CA ILE A 86 -1.66 -3.69 16.89
C ILE A 86 -2.90 -4.23 17.62
N ASN A 87 -3.99 -4.49 16.91
CA ASN A 87 -5.24 -4.97 17.47
C ASN A 87 -5.40 -6.48 17.27
N THR A 88 -5.05 -6.99 16.09
CA THR A 88 -5.24 -8.43 15.76
C THR A 88 -3.97 -9.26 15.92
N TYR A 89 -2.80 -8.61 15.99
CA TYR A 89 -1.47 -9.24 15.97
C TYR A 89 -1.18 -10.05 14.70
N GLU A 90 -2.05 -9.95 13.68
CA GLU A 90 -1.82 -10.59 12.40
C GLU A 90 -0.68 -9.88 11.66
N LYS A 91 0.10 -10.66 10.91
CA LYS A 91 1.21 -10.11 10.15
C LYS A 91 0.72 -9.09 9.12
N LYS A 92 1.51 -8.05 8.93
CA LYS A 92 1.31 -6.99 7.96
C LYS A 92 2.63 -6.67 7.27
N ALA A 93 2.59 -6.38 5.97
CA ALA A 93 3.78 -5.88 5.29
C ALA A 93 4.17 -4.52 5.89
N GLY A 94 5.41 -4.40 6.34
CA GLY A 94 5.98 -3.14 6.83
C GLY A 94 6.76 -2.47 5.71
N GLU A 95 8.03 -2.85 5.59
CA GLU A 95 8.96 -2.31 4.60
C GLU A 95 9.37 -3.36 3.58
N TYR A 96 9.99 -2.92 2.48
CA TYR A 96 10.54 -3.81 1.46
C TYR A 96 12.02 -3.51 1.26
N ILE A 97 12.81 -4.57 1.09
CA ILE A 97 14.23 -4.45 0.79
C ILE A 97 14.57 -5.25 -0.46
N TYR A 98 15.46 -4.69 -1.29
CA TYR A 98 16.03 -5.40 -2.43
C TYR A 98 17.29 -6.14 -1.99
N ILE A 99 17.40 -7.42 -2.32
CA ILE A 99 18.61 -8.21 -2.15
C ILE A 99 18.89 -8.96 -3.45
N SER A 100 20.11 -8.84 -3.97
CA SER A 100 20.51 -9.50 -5.22
C SER A 100 20.31 -11.01 -5.15
N ASN A 101 19.89 -11.61 -6.27
CA ASN A 101 19.73 -13.05 -6.40
C ASN A 101 21.04 -13.82 -6.21
N GLU A 102 22.16 -13.18 -6.55
CA GLU A 102 23.51 -13.74 -6.44
C GLU A 102 24.01 -13.81 -4.99
N THR A 103 23.35 -13.12 -4.06
CA THR A 103 23.73 -13.13 -2.64
C THR A 103 23.50 -14.51 -2.02
N PRO A 104 24.51 -15.12 -1.36
CA PRO A 104 24.34 -16.39 -0.65
C PRO A 104 23.23 -16.33 0.41
N LEU A 105 22.48 -17.43 0.58
CA LEU A 105 21.32 -17.49 1.48
C LEU A 105 21.60 -16.96 2.90
N LYS A 106 22.72 -17.34 3.51
CA LYS A 106 23.08 -16.83 4.85
C LYS A 106 23.24 -15.30 4.85
N GLN A 107 23.91 -14.75 3.84
CA GLN A 107 24.08 -13.30 3.72
C GLN A 107 22.75 -12.58 3.47
N LYS A 108 21.84 -13.17 2.69
CA LYS A 108 20.47 -12.65 2.54
C LYS A 108 19.76 -12.57 3.91
N LEU A 109 19.87 -13.61 4.73
CA LEU A 109 19.32 -13.61 6.09
C LEU A 109 20.02 -12.57 6.98
N ASP A 110 21.35 -12.43 6.90
CA ASP A 110 22.09 -11.42 7.65
C ASP A 110 21.59 -10.00 7.30
N ILE A 111 21.37 -9.70 6.02
CA ILE A 111 20.80 -8.43 5.57
C ILE A 111 19.38 -8.23 6.14
N LEU A 112 18.52 -9.25 6.06
CA LEU A 112 17.15 -9.18 6.57
C LEU A 112 17.09 -8.91 8.06
N VAL A 113 17.86 -9.64 8.87
CA VAL A 113 17.81 -9.47 10.34
C VAL A 113 18.41 -8.15 10.79
N ASN A 114 19.40 -7.63 10.07
CA ASN A 114 19.97 -6.31 10.35
C ASN A 114 18.96 -5.20 10.03
N ALA A 115 18.32 -5.25 8.86
CA ALA A 115 17.27 -4.30 8.49
C ALA A 115 16.10 -4.35 9.47
N LEU A 116 15.67 -5.56 9.86
CA LEU A 116 14.62 -5.76 10.85
C LEU A 116 14.98 -5.13 12.21
N SER A 117 16.21 -5.34 12.66
CA SER A 117 16.74 -4.77 13.91
C SER A 117 16.76 -3.24 13.89
N GLU A 118 17.21 -2.65 12.78
CA GLU A 118 17.26 -1.22 12.59
C GLU A 118 15.86 -0.60 12.61
N ILE A 119 14.91 -1.20 11.88
CA ILE A 119 13.56 -0.66 11.69
C ILE A 119 12.70 -0.79 12.96
N TYR A 120 12.70 -1.96 13.61
CA TYR A 120 11.73 -2.25 14.67
C TYR A 120 12.35 -2.47 16.06
N PHE A 121 13.65 -2.74 16.16
CA PHE A 121 14.26 -3.16 17.44
C PHE A 121 15.36 -2.25 17.93
N LYS A 122 15.38 -0.98 17.49
CA LYS A 122 16.33 0.04 17.95
C LYS A 122 17.78 -0.43 17.89
N ASN A 123 18.12 -1.21 16.86
CA ASN A 123 19.44 -1.81 16.65
C ASN A 123 19.87 -2.86 17.69
N LEU A 124 18.93 -3.50 18.41
CA LEU A 124 19.26 -4.67 19.22
C LEU A 124 19.78 -5.81 18.34
N PRO A 125 20.97 -6.39 18.63
CA PRO A 125 21.60 -7.31 17.69
C PRO A 125 20.79 -8.59 17.47
N ILE A 126 20.59 -8.94 16.19
CA ILE A 126 20.04 -10.22 15.73
C ILE A 126 21.10 -10.88 14.86
N GLU A 127 21.53 -12.09 15.23
CA GLU A 127 22.60 -12.79 14.55
C GLU A 127 22.11 -14.08 13.89
N VAL A 128 22.42 -14.28 12.60
CA VAL A 128 22.28 -15.59 11.95
C VAL A 128 23.49 -16.44 12.32
N VAL A 129 23.32 -17.33 13.29
CA VAL A 129 24.40 -18.20 13.80
C VAL A 129 24.81 -19.21 12.74
N LYS A 130 23.82 -19.93 12.19
CA LYS A 130 24.00 -20.97 11.17
C LYS A 130 22.68 -21.33 10.49
N ILE A 131 22.80 -22.07 9.40
CA ILE A 131 21.70 -22.79 8.78
C ILE A 131 21.99 -24.28 8.98
N GLU A 132 21.17 -24.94 9.78
CA GLU A 132 21.23 -26.39 10.04
C GLU A 132 20.40 -27.14 9.00
N GLU A 133 20.79 -28.36 8.67
CA GLU A 133 19.97 -29.27 7.87
C GLU A 133 19.46 -30.39 8.79
N LEU A 134 18.15 -30.45 8.99
CA LEU A 134 17.47 -31.46 9.80
C LEU A 134 16.36 -32.07 8.95
N ASP A 135 16.36 -33.39 8.77
CA ASP A 135 15.36 -34.09 7.94
C ASP A 135 15.17 -33.49 6.54
N LYS A 136 16.29 -33.10 5.89
CA LYS A 136 16.33 -32.41 4.59
C LYS A 136 15.67 -31.03 4.56
N LYS A 137 15.35 -30.46 5.73
CA LYS A 137 14.86 -29.10 5.90
C LYS A 137 15.99 -28.18 6.35
N LYS A 138 16.08 -27.00 5.74
CA LYS A 138 17.03 -25.94 6.13
C LYS A 138 16.44 -25.09 7.25
N ILE A 139 17.03 -25.14 8.44
CA ILE A 139 16.58 -24.40 9.62
C ILE A 139 17.59 -23.31 9.96
N ALA A 140 17.18 -22.04 9.90
CA ALA A 140 18.02 -20.94 10.39
C ALA A 140 18.01 -20.90 11.92
N VAL A 141 19.20 -20.82 12.51
CA VAL A 141 19.37 -20.59 13.95
C VAL A 141 19.72 -19.12 14.15
N ILE A 142 18.82 -18.38 14.80
CA ILE A 142 18.91 -16.95 15.01
C ILE A 142 19.13 -16.66 16.48
N ASN A 143 20.07 -15.78 16.80
CA ASN A 143 20.39 -15.43 18.17
C ASN A 143 20.07 -13.96 18.43
N LEU A 144 19.14 -13.74 19.34
CA LEU A 144 18.78 -12.44 19.87
C LEU A 144 19.78 -12.10 20.98
N LYS A 145 20.61 -11.08 20.77
CA LYS A 145 21.59 -10.64 21.76
C LYS A 145 21.17 -9.31 22.34
N GLU A 146 21.51 -9.11 23.59
CA GLU A 146 21.45 -7.79 24.19
C GLU A 146 22.49 -6.83 23.58
N SER A 147 22.28 -5.54 23.81
CA SER A 147 23.21 -4.49 23.40
C SER A 147 24.63 -4.74 23.95
N LYS A 148 25.64 -4.14 23.31
CA LYS A 148 27.05 -4.31 23.73
C LYS A 148 27.30 -3.92 25.18
N GLU A 149 26.59 -2.91 25.69
CA GLU A 149 26.69 -2.44 27.07
C GLU A 149 26.07 -3.40 28.10
N ASN A 150 25.11 -4.23 27.66
CA ASN A 150 24.42 -5.22 28.49
C ASN A 150 25.05 -6.62 28.37
N LYS A 151 26.17 -6.76 27.65
CA LYS A 151 26.84 -8.05 27.45
C LYS A 151 27.25 -8.67 28.80
N GLY A 152 26.71 -9.87 29.07
CA GLY A 152 27.00 -10.61 30.30
C GLY A 152 26.22 -10.14 31.53
N VAL A 153 25.35 -9.14 31.40
CA VAL A 153 24.41 -8.75 32.45
C VAL A 153 23.25 -9.75 32.44
N THR A 154 23.06 -10.50 33.53
CA THR A 154 21.97 -11.49 33.65
C THR A 154 20.75 -10.94 34.37
N ASP A 155 20.95 -9.91 35.20
CA ASP A 155 19.90 -9.23 35.95
C ASP A 155 19.30 -8.11 35.10
N VAL A 156 18.08 -8.35 34.59
CA VAL A 156 17.36 -7.41 33.71
C VAL A 156 17.20 -6.03 34.34
N SER A 157 17.09 -5.94 35.67
CA SER A 157 16.95 -4.65 36.38
C SER A 157 18.20 -3.76 36.29
N LYS A 158 19.35 -4.33 35.91
CA LYS A 158 20.64 -3.64 35.76
C LYS A 158 21.00 -3.36 34.31
N MET A 159 20.19 -3.84 33.37
CA MET A 159 20.40 -3.56 31.95
C MET A 159 20.07 -2.10 31.64
N LYS A 160 20.79 -1.54 30.66
CA LYS A 160 20.65 -0.17 30.20
C LYS A 160 19.92 -0.13 28.86
N GLY A 161 19.18 0.95 28.65
CA GLY A 161 18.43 1.16 27.41
C GLY A 161 17.31 0.14 27.21
N ASP A 162 16.86 0.02 25.96
CA ASP A 162 15.91 -1.00 25.56
C ASP A 162 16.57 -2.38 25.51
N THR A 163 15.89 -3.38 26.06
CA THR A 163 16.33 -4.78 26.05
C THR A 163 15.30 -5.63 25.33
N TRP A 164 15.65 -6.85 24.94
CA TRP A 164 14.65 -7.78 24.40
C TRP A 164 13.54 -8.03 25.43
N ALA A 165 13.91 -8.24 26.69
CA ALA A 165 12.97 -8.60 27.76
C ALA A 165 11.98 -7.47 28.10
N THR A 166 12.46 -6.25 28.28
CA THR A 166 11.65 -5.12 28.77
C THR A 166 11.16 -4.20 27.65
N GLY A 167 11.89 -4.11 26.54
CA GLY A 167 11.53 -3.23 25.43
C GLY A 167 10.53 -3.87 24.45
N PHE A 168 10.62 -5.19 24.25
CA PHE A 168 9.96 -5.85 23.12
C PHE A 168 9.10 -7.04 23.54
N PHE A 169 9.61 -7.93 24.39
CA PHE A 169 8.86 -9.08 24.89
C PHE A 169 8.01 -8.79 26.14
N GLN A 170 7.86 -7.53 26.53
CA GLN A 170 7.06 -7.16 27.71
C GLN A 170 5.57 -7.30 27.44
N GLY A 171 4.90 -8.12 28.26
CA GLY A 171 3.47 -8.38 28.18
C GLY A 171 3.05 -9.15 26.92
N SER A 172 1.80 -9.61 26.89
CA SER A 172 1.30 -10.46 25.80
C SER A 172 1.31 -9.76 24.43
N ALA A 173 0.98 -8.46 24.39
CA ALA A 173 0.95 -7.69 23.14
C ALA A 173 2.36 -7.50 22.55
N GLY A 174 3.34 -7.10 23.37
CA GLY A 174 4.74 -6.98 22.95
C GLY A 174 5.28 -8.32 22.46
N GLY A 175 5.06 -9.38 23.26
CA GLY A 175 5.44 -10.73 22.91
C GLY A 175 4.87 -11.21 21.57
N ALA A 176 3.58 -10.99 21.31
CA ALA A 176 2.93 -11.37 20.07
C ALA A 176 3.44 -10.59 18.85
N ILE A 177 3.54 -9.26 18.96
CA ILE A 177 4.00 -8.39 17.87
C ILE A 177 5.46 -8.69 17.53
N THR A 178 6.34 -8.74 18.52
CA THR A 178 7.78 -9.03 18.32
C THR A 178 7.98 -10.43 17.74
N SER A 179 7.25 -11.44 18.23
CA SER A 179 7.34 -12.79 17.67
C SER A 179 6.93 -12.81 16.19
N THR A 180 5.85 -12.12 15.84
CA THR A 180 5.36 -12.04 14.45
C THR A 180 6.37 -11.36 13.54
N GLN A 181 6.91 -10.22 13.96
CA GLN A 181 7.97 -9.49 13.25
C GLN A 181 9.18 -10.37 12.97
N LEU A 182 9.69 -11.07 13.98
CA LEU A 182 10.85 -11.97 13.85
C LEU A 182 10.55 -13.17 12.94
N ILE A 183 9.48 -13.91 13.23
CA ILE A 183 9.16 -15.16 12.54
C ILE A 183 8.84 -14.89 11.07
N GLU A 184 7.94 -13.95 10.78
CA GLU A 184 7.45 -13.74 9.41
C GLU A 184 8.51 -13.07 8.52
N THR A 185 9.29 -12.14 9.08
CA THR A 185 10.42 -11.54 8.35
C THR A 185 11.51 -12.54 8.02
N ILE A 186 11.82 -13.49 8.91
CA ILE A 186 12.87 -14.46 8.61
C ILE A 186 12.35 -15.57 7.68
N LEU A 187 11.12 -16.05 7.89
CA LEU A 187 10.56 -17.15 7.10
C LEU A 187 10.12 -16.76 5.69
N GLN A 188 9.78 -15.49 5.46
CA GLN A 188 9.33 -14.99 4.15
C GLN A 188 8.29 -15.93 3.53
N ARG A 189 7.18 -16.21 4.22
CA ARG A 189 6.24 -17.29 3.84
C ARG A 189 5.67 -17.10 2.43
N GLU A 190 5.50 -15.85 2.02
CA GLU A 190 4.96 -15.46 0.72
C GLU A 190 5.99 -15.58 -0.42
N TYR A 191 7.28 -15.59 -0.10
CA TYR A 191 8.35 -15.69 -1.09
C TYR A 191 8.28 -17.03 -1.83
N ARG A 192 8.49 -17.04 -3.16
CA ARG A 192 8.32 -18.27 -3.96
C ARG A 192 9.63 -18.94 -4.36
N GLY A 193 10.76 -18.25 -4.19
CA GLY A 193 12.09 -18.80 -4.45
C GLY A 193 12.57 -19.79 -3.40
N GLN A 194 13.75 -20.37 -3.65
CA GLN A 194 14.44 -21.22 -2.68
C GLN A 194 14.78 -20.42 -1.43
N TRP A 195 14.44 -20.97 -0.26
CA TRP A 195 14.62 -20.30 1.03
C TRP A 195 14.86 -21.33 2.14
N ILE A 196 14.90 -20.87 3.39
CA ILE A 196 14.86 -21.75 4.56
C ILE A 196 13.44 -22.32 4.77
N ASP A 197 13.37 -23.50 5.38
CA ASP A 197 12.14 -24.21 5.69
C ASP A 197 11.65 -23.91 7.12
N GLY A 198 12.53 -23.46 7.99
CA GLY A 198 12.18 -23.10 9.36
C GLY A 198 13.19 -22.18 10.03
N VAL A 199 12.80 -21.66 11.18
CA VAL A 199 13.62 -20.78 12.03
C VAL A 199 13.50 -21.19 13.49
N ARG A 200 14.62 -21.14 14.21
CA ARG A 200 14.69 -21.33 15.67
C ARG A 200 15.44 -20.16 16.28
N PHE A 201 14.98 -19.73 17.45
CA PHE A 201 15.56 -18.60 18.15
C PHE A 201 16.35 -19.05 19.39
N LEU A 202 17.43 -18.32 19.65
CA LEU A 202 18.23 -18.35 20.85
C LEU A 202 18.19 -16.96 21.49
N TYR A 203 18.35 -16.90 22.80
CA TYR A 203 18.54 -15.64 23.51
C TYR A 203 19.89 -15.67 24.24
N ASN A 204 20.78 -14.75 23.89
CA ASN A 204 22.17 -14.71 24.37
C ASN A 204 22.90 -16.07 24.27
N ASN A 205 22.68 -16.79 23.16
CA ASN A 205 23.15 -18.16 22.87
C ASN A 205 22.50 -19.29 23.71
N GLY A 206 21.58 -18.97 24.61
CA GLY A 206 20.78 -19.94 25.37
C GLY A 206 19.39 -20.15 24.76
N ASN A 207 18.53 -20.84 25.50
CA ASN A 207 17.14 -21.03 25.12
C ASN A 207 16.40 -19.68 25.06
N CYS A 208 15.51 -19.54 24.08
CA CYS A 208 14.66 -18.37 23.92
C CYS A 208 13.31 -18.60 24.62
N ASP A 209 13.33 -18.54 25.96
CA ASP A 209 12.19 -18.90 26.82
C ASP A 209 11.54 -17.65 27.44
N PHE A 210 10.99 -16.77 26.59
CA PHE A 210 10.21 -15.62 27.05
C PHE A 210 8.75 -16.04 27.31
N GLU A 211 8.24 -15.76 28.52
CA GLU A 211 6.87 -16.13 28.94
C GLU A 211 5.79 -15.66 27.95
N HIS A 212 5.93 -14.45 27.43
CA HIS A 212 4.97 -13.85 26.50
C HIS A 212 5.27 -14.14 25.02
N ALA A 213 6.32 -14.92 24.71
CA ALA A 213 6.68 -15.31 23.35
C ALA A 213 7.01 -16.82 23.25
N PRO A 214 6.08 -17.71 23.67
CA PRO A 214 6.34 -19.16 23.74
C PRO A 214 6.59 -19.80 22.37
N ASN A 215 6.22 -19.13 21.27
CA ASN A 215 6.47 -19.61 19.93
C ASN A 215 7.95 -19.54 19.55
N LEU A 216 8.76 -18.68 20.18
CA LEU A 216 10.19 -18.55 19.89
C LEU A 216 11.03 -19.69 20.48
N ALA A 217 10.53 -20.36 21.52
CA ALA A 217 11.16 -21.54 22.13
C ALA A 217 11.13 -22.78 21.21
N LYS A 218 10.35 -22.73 20.12
CA LYS A 218 10.14 -23.84 19.18
C LYS A 218 10.73 -23.52 17.80
N VAL A 219 10.90 -24.57 16.98
CA VAL A 219 11.16 -24.37 15.56
C VAL A 219 9.86 -23.95 14.88
N ASN A 220 9.89 -22.80 14.20
CA ASN A 220 8.77 -22.31 13.39
C ASN A 220 9.02 -22.68 11.94
N TYR A 221 8.15 -23.50 11.37
CA TYR A 221 8.26 -23.92 9.97
C TYR A 221 7.49 -22.98 9.05
N ARG A 222 8.01 -22.82 7.83
CA ARG A 222 7.46 -21.97 6.76
C ARG A 222 6.14 -22.50 6.19
N LYS A 223 5.92 -23.82 6.25
CA LYS A 223 4.71 -24.53 5.82
C LYS A 223 4.39 -25.64 6.80
#